data_AF-A0A9Q1CJZ5-F1
#
_entry.id   AF-A0A9Q1CJZ5-F1
#
_cell.length_a   1.000
_cell.length_b   1.000
_cell.length_c   1.000
_cell.angle_alpha   90.00
_cell.angle_beta   90.00
_cell.angle_gamma   90.00
#
_symmetry.space_group_name_H-M   'P 1'
#
loop_
_entity.id
_entity.type
_entity.pdbx_description
1 polymer ?
#
loop_
_entity_poly.entity_id
_entity_poly.type
_entity_poly.pdbx_seq_one_letter_code
_entity_poly.pdbx_strand_id
1 'polypeptide(L)'
;MKFTVQLSLIIGILWLGSLIFLTLTFSPGSDRGPGNLPDLKQISENLNRVGYQTEELKKYTKELRDILELQLKKDDNPDSRILLDKLEVKEENEERAIRSTQCGEPSREYEHIRRKIDNGVVELWYYMTAQLNKLKGKLEPEQKKEVERILENGGHQKRSIITDVFNLSQYDGYEDWRKEEFRDLKNIVQGRLHYLQNPKDCNSAKKIVCNLNKGCGYGCQVHHVAYCMIVAYATQRTLILESKGWRYARGGWETVFQPLSEGCTTRSGEETIRWQDPQKQSFQEAQVVELPIVDGLHPRPHFLPLAIPEDLSQRLLRLHGDPFVWWMGQIMKFIMRPQKDLITELEEAKKRLGFENPIVGDSCEKD
;
A
#
# COMPACT_ATOMS: atom_id res chain seq x y z
N MET A 1 -36.58 -23.39 57.18
CA MET A 1 -35.49 -23.74 56.22
C MET A 1 -35.99 -24.43 54.94
N LYS A 2 -36.98 -25.34 54.97
CA LYS A 2 -37.49 -25.99 53.74
C LYS A 2 -38.30 -25.07 52.81
N PHE A 3 -39.05 -24.12 53.37
CA PHE A 3 -39.91 -23.21 52.61
C PHE A 3 -39.13 -22.17 51.79
N THR A 4 -38.01 -21.67 52.34
CA THR A 4 -37.13 -20.71 51.67
C THR A 4 -36.40 -21.33 50.48
N VAL A 5 -36.00 -22.60 50.58
CA VAL A 5 -35.32 -23.32 49.48
C VAL A 5 -36.29 -23.60 48.32
N GLN A 6 -37.54 -23.94 48.61
CA GLN A 6 -38.56 -24.13 47.56
C GLN A 6 -38.91 -22.82 46.85
N LEU A 7 -39.00 -21.70 47.59
CA LEU A 7 -39.28 -20.39 47.00
C LEU A 7 -38.13 -19.93 46.07
N SER A 8 -36.88 -20.12 46.48
CA SER A 8 -35.71 -19.80 45.66
C SER A 8 -35.63 -20.63 44.38
N LEU A 9 -36.01 -21.91 44.44
CA LEU A 9 -36.07 -22.80 43.27
C LEU A 9 -37.15 -22.35 42.27
N ILE A 10 -38.32 -21.95 42.76
CA ILE A 10 -39.41 -21.47 41.90
C ILE A 10 -39.02 -20.15 41.22
N ILE A 11 -38.40 -19.23 41.96
CA ILE A 11 -37.91 -17.95 41.41
C ILE A 11 -36.80 -18.20 40.36
N GLY A 12 -35.90 -19.15 40.61
CA GLY A 12 -34.86 -19.54 39.66
C GLY A 12 -35.43 -20.09 38.35
N ILE A 13 -36.46 -20.94 38.43
CA ILE A 13 -37.13 -21.52 37.25
C ILE A 13 -37.87 -20.43 36.45
N LEU A 14 -38.55 -19.51 37.13
CA LEU A 14 -39.24 -18.38 36.49
C LEU A 14 -38.26 -17.41 35.82
N TRP A 15 -37.10 -17.17 36.43
CA TRP A 15 -36.05 -16.33 35.84
C TRP A 15 -35.43 -16.99 34.60
N LEU A 16 -35.19 -18.30 34.64
CA LEU A 16 -34.69 -19.05 33.48
C LEU A 16 -35.70 -19.06 32.32
N GLY A 17 -36.99 -19.23 32.64
CA GLY A 17 -38.08 -19.17 31.67
C GLY A 17 -38.21 -17.79 31.00
N SER A 18 -38.07 -16.71 31.79
CA SER A 18 -38.03 -15.33 31.28
C SER A 18 -36.85 -15.09 30.32
N LEU A 19 -35.67 -15.61 30.66
CA LEU A 19 -34.48 -15.52 29.81
C LEU A 19 -34.65 -16.24 28.47
N ILE A 20 -35.24 -17.44 28.50
CA ILE A 20 -35.53 -18.21 27.28
C ILE A 20 -36.62 -17.51 26.44
N PHE A 21 -37.64 -16.94 27.09
CA PHE A 21 -38.67 -16.19 26.39
C PHE A 21 -38.12 -14.93 25.72
N LEU A 22 -37.23 -14.20 26.40
CA LEU A 22 -36.56 -13.02 25.85
C LEU A 22 -35.63 -13.39 24.69
N THR A 23 -34.90 -14.49 24.74
CA THR A 23 -34.04 -14.91 23.60
C THR A 23 -34.83 -15.40 22.39
N LEU A 24 -36.01 -15.99 22.61
CA LEU A 24 -36.91 -16.42 21.54
C LEU A 24 -37.72 -15.26 20.93
N THR A 25 -38.07 -14.24 21.72
CA THR A 25 -38.85 -13.09 21.25
C THR A 25 -38.01 -11.93 20.73
N PHE A 26 -36.77 -11.77 21.23
CA PHE A 26 -35.79 -10.76 20.78
C PHE A 26 -34.65 -11.34 19.95
N SER A 27 -34.83 -12.48 19.28
CA SER A 27 -34.00 -12.74 18.09
C SER A 27 -34.32 -11.65 17.07
N PRO A 28 -33.34 -10.83 16.64
CA PRO A 28 -33.58 -9.85 15.61
C PRO A 28 -33.99 -10.63 14.36
N GLY A 29 -35.28 -10.53 14.01
CA GLY A 29 -35.77 -10.95 12.71
C GLY A 29 -34.90 -10.28 11.66
N SER A 30 -34.38 -11.09 10.74
CA SER A 30 -33.59 -10.62 9.60
C SER A 30 -34.34 -9.45 8.94
N ASP A 31 -33.75 -8.26 9.01
CA ASP A 31 -34.23 -7.12 8.25
C ASP A 31 -34.20 -7.50 6.76
N ARG A 32 -35.40 -7.53 6.17
CA ARG A 32 -35.61 -7.78 4.75
C ARG A 32 -35.15 -6.55 3.96
N GLY A 33 -33.88 -6.52 3.58
CA GLY A 33 -33.36 -5.77 2.44
C GLY A 33 -33.56 -6.54 1.12
N PRO A 34 -33.58 -5.88 -0.05
CA PRO A 34 -34.13 -6.42 -1.29
C PRO A 34 -33.32 -7.61 -1.82
N GLY A 35 -34.04 -8.54 -2.44
CA GLY A 35 -33.60 -9.89 -2.77
C GLY A 35 -32.42 -10.02 -3.73
N ASN A 36 -31.85 -11.22 -3.67
CA ASN A 36 -30.79 -11.81 -4.50
C ASN A 36 -29.33 -11.66 -3.99
N LEU A 37 -29.10 -11.72 -2.68
CA LEU A 37 -27.80 -12.20 -2.17
C LEU A 37 -27.92 -13.71 -1.90
N PRO A 38 -27.13 -14.58 -2.55
CA PRO A 38 -27.12 -16.00 -2.22
C PRO A 38 -26.67 -16.21 -0.76
N ASP A 39 -27.28 -17.17 -0.07
CA ASP A 39 -26.98 -17.51 1.32
C ASP A 39 -25.46 -17.76 1.48
N LEU A 40 -24.79 -17.00 2.35
CA LEU A 40 -23.34 -17.09 2.59
C LEU A 40 -22.91 -18.51 2.98
N LYS A 41 -23.82 -19.27 3.61
CA LYS A 41 -23.61 -20.67 3.94
C LYS A 41 -23.54 -21.53 2.67
N GLN A 42 -24.44 -21.29 1.72
CA GLN A 42 -24.48 -21.99 0.44
C GLN A 42 -23.27 -21.64 -0.43
N ILE A 43 -22.80 -20.38 -0.40
CA ILE A 43 -21.55 -19.98 -1.07
C ILE A 43 -20.36 -20.71 -0.45
N SER A 44 -20.25 -20.75 0.88
CA SER A 44 -19.16 -21.46 1.56
C SER A 44 -19.16 -22.96 1.28
N GLU A 45 -20.33 -23.60 1.31
CA GLU A 45 -20.49 -25.02 0.99
C GLU A 45 -20.13 -25.31 -0.48
N ASN A 46 -20.56 -24.45 -1.41
CA ASN A 46 -20.20 -24.58 -2.82
C ASN A 46 -18.70 -24.35 -3.07
N LEU A 47 -18.08 -23.36 -2.40
CA LEU A 47 -16.64 -23.11 -2.51
C LEU A 47 -15.81 -24.26 -1.95
N ASN A 48 -16.20 -24.81 -0.79
CA ASN A 48 -15.55 -25.99 -0.23
C ASN A 48 -15.68 -27.21 -1.15
N ARG A 49 -16.87 -27.41 -1.74
CA ARG A 49 -17.10 -28.48 -2.70
C ARG A 49 -16.26 -28.32 -3.97
N VAL A 50 -16.18 -27.11 -4.52
CA VAL A 50 -15.35 -26.81 -5.69
C VAL A 50 -13.86 -26.96 -5.34
N GLY A 51 -13.43 -26.49 -4.17
CA GLY A 51 -12.07 -26.66 -3.67
C GLY A 51 -11.68 -28.13 -3.59
N TYR A 52 -12.52 -28.95 -2.95
CA TYR A 52 -12.33 -30.40 -2.86
C TYR A 52 -12.24 -31.06 -4.25
N GLN A 53 -13.19 -30.74 -5.15
CA GLN A 53 -13.20 -31.28 -6.51
C GLN A 53 -11.95 -30.86 -7.30
N THR A 54 -11.47 -29.63 -7.14
CA THR A 54 -10.24 -29.17 -7.81
C THR A 54 -8.98 -29.87 -7.29
N GLU A 55 -8.91 -30.16 -5.99
CA GLU A 55 -7.79 -30.88 -5.39
C GLU A 55 -7.78 -32.35 -5.82
N GLU A 56 -8.96 -32.96 -5.89
CA GLU A 56 -9.16 -34.32 -6.38
C GLU A 56 -8.80 -34.45 -7.87
N LEU A 57 -9.23 -33.50 -8.71
CA LEU A 57 -8.82 -33.45 -10.13
C LEU A 57 -7.31 -33.27 -10.27
N LYS A 58 -6.67 -32.41 -9.47
CA LYS A 58 -5.21 -32.21 -9.48
C LYS A 58 -4.48 -33.52 -9.15
N LYS A 59 -4.98 -34.27 -8.16
CA LYS A 59 -4.44 -35.58 -7.78
C LYS A 59 -4.53 -36.59 -8.93
N TYR A 60 -5.71 -36.75 -9.53
CA TYR A 60 -5.88 -37.69 -10.65
C TYR A 60 -5.05 -37.32 -11.88
N THR A 61 -4.94 -36.03 -12.18
CA THR A 61 -4.12 -35.55 -13.31
C THR A 61 -2.64 -35.85 -13.09
N LYS A 62 -2.15 -35.69 -11.85
CA LYS A 62 -0.79 -36.04 -11.47
C LYS A 62 -0.53 -37.54 -11.57
N GLU A 63 -1.44 -38.36 -11.04
CA GLU A 63 -1.32 -39.83 -11.12
C GLU A 63 -1.30 -40.35 -12.56
N LEU A 64 -2.17 -39.82 -13.44
CA LEU A 64 -2.17 -40.15 -14.86
C LEU A 64 -0.87 -39.75 -15.56
N ARG A 65 -0.30 -38.59 -15.21
CA ARG A 65 0.97 -38.10 -15.76
C ARG A 65 2.15 -38.97 -15.30
N ASP A 66 2.23 -39.30 -14.03
CA ASP A 66 3.29 -40.17 -13.47
C ASP A 66 3.29 -41.55 -14.15
N ILE A 67 2.10 -42.11 -14.42
CA ILE A 67 1.96 -43.37 -15.16
C ILE A 67 2.47 -43.22 -16.60
N LEU A 68 2.12 -42.11 -17.28
CA LEU A 68 2.55 -41.86 -18.66
C LEU A 68 4.06 -41.68 -18.76
N GLU A 69 4.68 -40.94 -17.84
CA GLU A 69 6.14 -40.78 -17.80
C GLU A 69 6.87 -42.09 -17.54
N LEU A 70 6.36 -42.92 -16.62
CA LEU A 70 6.93 -44.24 -16.34
C LEU A 70 6.86 -45.16 -17.56
N GLN A 71 5.81 -45.04 -18.39
CA GLN A 71 5.71 -45.78 -19.64
C GLN A 71 6.68 -45.26 -20.71
N LEU A 72 6.79 -43.93 -20.86
CA LEU A 72 7.69 -43.30 -21.83
C LEU A 72 9.17 -43.48 -21.49
N LYS A 73 9.54 -43.47 -20.20
CA LYS A 73 10.93 -43.71 -19.73
C LYS A 73 11.37 -45.17 -19.90
N LYS A 74 10.42 -46.10 -20.04
CA LYS A 74 10.69 -47.54 -20.21
C LYS A 74 10.83 -47.95 -21.68
N ASP A 75 10.44 -47.06 -22.60
CA ASP A 75 10.53 -47.23 -24.04
C ASP A 75 11.76 -46.48 -24.57
N ASP A 76 12.78 -47.20 -25.05
CA ASP A 76 14.08 -46.63 -25.45
C ASP A 76 14.06 -46.06 -26.89
N ASN A 77 12.87 -45.65 -27.35
CA ASN A 77 12.65 -45.06 -28.67
C ASN A 77 13.00 -43.55 -28.66
N PRO A 78 13.76 -43.04 -29.65
CA PRO A 78 14.03 -41.61 -29.78
C PRO A 78 12.79 -40.71 -29.80
N ASP A 79 11.65 -41.18 -30.33
CA ASP A 79 10.40 -40.40 -30.34
C ASP A 79 9.82 -40.21 -28.93
N SER A 80 9.99 -41.19 -28.04
CA SER A 80 9.52 -41.15 -26.65
C SER A 80 10.30 -40.13 -25.82
N ARG A 81 11.59 -39.92 -26.12
CA ARG A 81 12.43 -38.88 -25.50
C ARG A 81 12.02 -37.47 -25.94
N ILE A 82 11.68 -37.29 -27.22
CA ILE A 82 11.17 -36.00 -27.74
C ILE A 82 9.80 -35.67 -27.12
N LEU A 83 8.98 -36.68 -26.86
CA LEU A 83 7.70 -36.49 -26.17
C LEU A 83 7.89 -36.05 -24.72
N LEU A 84 8.84 -36.64 -23.99
CA LEU A 84 9.17 -36.27 -22.62
C LEU A 84 9.62 -34.80 -22.51
N ASP A 85 10.54 -34.37 -23.38
CA ASP A 85 11.02 -32.97 -23.42
C ASP A 85 9.87 -31.98 -23.74
N LYS A 86 8.97 -32.35 -24.66
CA LYS A 86 7.76 -31.57 -24.95
C LYS A 86 6.78 -31.54 -23.77
N LEU A 87 6.68 -32.61 -23.00
CA LEU A 87 5.82 -32.68 -21.82
C LEU A 87 6.38 -31.81 -20.69
N GLU A 88 7.69 -31.81 -20.45
CA GLU A 88 8.38 -30.95 -19.46
C GLU A 88 8.23 -29.47 -19.82
N VAL A 89 8.48 -29.08 -21.09
CA VAL A 89 8.28 -27.70 -21.55
C VAL A 89 6.80 -27.29 -21.48
N LYS A 90 5.88 -28.21 -21.77
CA LYS A 90 4.45 -27.94 -21.64
C LYS A 90 4.02 -27.81 -20.18
N GLU A 91 4.64 -28.55 -19.27
CA GLU A 91 4.43 -28.45 -17.82
C GLU A 91 4.90 -27.10 -17.28
N GLU A 92 6.09 -26.64 -17.64
CA GLU A 92 6.54 -25.30 -17.24
C GLU A 92 5.61 -24.19 -17.75
N ASN A 93 5.10 -24.34 -18.98
CA ASN A 93 4.16 -23.39 -19.57
C ASN A 93 2.74 -23.49 -18.98
N GLU A 94 2.26 -24.71 -18.67
CA GLU A 94 0.98 -24.95 -18.02
C GLU A 94 1.00 -24.51 -16.57
N GLU A 95 2.08 -24.73 -15.81
CA GLU A 95 2.22 -24.18 -14.45
C GLU A 95 2.26 -22.65 -14.45
N ARG A 96 2.95 -22.05 -15.43
CA ARG A 96 2.98 -20.60 -15.61
C ARG A 96 1.60 -20.05 -16.00
N ALA A 97 0.88 -20.75 -16.87
CA ALA A 97 -0.48 -20.42 -17.27
C ALA A 97 -1.49 -20.66 -16.14
N ILE A 98 -1.35 -21.72 -15.34
CA ILE A 98 -2.23 -22.01 -14.19
C ILE A 98 -1.97 -20.99 -13.08
N ARG A 99 -0.72 -20.60 -12.80
CA ARG A 99 -0.42 -19.46 -11.91
C ARG A 99 -1.05 -18.16 -12.41
N SER A 100 -1.08 -17.92 -13.72
CA SER A 100 -1.72 -16.73 -14.29
C SER A 100 -3.26 -16.84 -14.39
N THR A 101 -3.82 -18.05 -14.37
CA THR A 101 -5.26 -18.30 -14.57
C THR A 101 -6.00 -18.58 -13.25
N GLN A 102 -5.27 -18.90 -12.17
CA GLN A 102 -5.85 -19.35 -10.89
C GLN A 102 -5.96 -18.24 -9.82
N CYS A 103 -5.46 -17.03 -10.07
CA CYS A 103 -5.70 -15.88 -9.17
C CYS A 103 -6.30 -14.71 -9.96
N GLY A 104 -7.60 -14.47 -9.77
CA GLY A 104 -8.23 -13.25 -10.25
C GLY A 104 -7.69 -12.00 -9.56
N GLU A 105 -8.10 -10.84 -10.03
CA GLU A 105 -7.83 -9.55 -9.37
C GLU A 105 -8.77 -9.39 -8.15
N PRO A 106 -8.28 -8.94 -6.98
CA PRO A 106 -9.15 -8.69 -5.83
C PRO A 106 -10.10 -7.53 -6.10
N SER A 107 -11.33 -7.64 -5.61
CA SER A 107 -12.26 -6.51 -5.63
C SER A 107 -11.76 -5.37 -4.72
N ARG A 108 -12.17 -4.15 -5.05
CA ARG A 108 -11.86 -2.98 -4.22
C ARG A 108 -12.47 -3.08 -2.84
N GLU A 109 -13.68 -3.59 -2.77
CA GLU A 109 -14.44 -3.76 -1.54
C GLU A 109 -13.75 -4.78 -0.62
N TYR A 110 -13.22 -5.87 -1.16
CA TYR A 110 -12.43 -6.85 -0.41
C TYR A 110 -11.19 -6.22 0.23
N GLU A 111 -10.34 -5.57 -0.58
CA GLU A 111 -9.11 -4.94 -0.10
C GLU A 111 -9.38 -3.79 0.87
N HIS A 112 -10.45 -3.02 0.64
CA HIS A 112 -10.89 -1.97 1.55
C HIS A 112 -11.31 -2.55 2.91
N ILE A 113 -12.15 -3.58 2.95
CA ILE A 113 -12.62 -4.20 4.19
C ILE A 113 -11.45 -4.83 4.94
N ARG A 114 -10.56 -5.56 4.25
CA ARG A 114 -9.38 -6.19 4.85
C ARG A 114 -8.52 -5.18 5.62
N ARG A 115 -8.19 -4.05 4.98
CA ARG A 115 -7.43 -2.96 5.64
C ARG A 115 -8.22 -2.22 6.71
N LYS A 116 -9.53 -2.08 6.53
CA LYS A 116 -10.41 -1.47 7.53
C LYS A 116 -10.46 -2.29 8.82
N ILE A 117 -10.40 -3.63 8.73
CA ILE A 117 -10.32 -4.51 9.91
C ILE A 117 -9.01 -4.26 10.66
N ASP A 118 -7.87 -4.25 9.97
CA ASP A 118 -6.57 -3.97 10.58
C ASP A 118 -6.56 -2.62 11.33
N ASN A 119 -6.95 -1.54 10.64
CA ASN A 119 -7.07 -0.21 11.23
C ASN A 119 -8.07 -0.19 12.40
N GLY A 120 -9.22 -0.86 12.26
CA GLY A 120 -10.24 -0.90 13.31
C GLY A 120 -9.74 -1.55 14.60
N VAL A 121 -8.93 -2.62 14.49
CA VAL A 121 -8.31 -3.28 15.65
C VAL A 121 -7.27 -2.37 16.31
N VAL A 122 -6.50 -1.63 15.52
CA VAL A 122 -5.51 -0.66 16.02
C VAL A 122 -6.19 0.50 16.74
N GLU A 123 -7.22 1.11 16.15
CA GLU A 123 -7.95 2.23 16.74
C GLU A 123 -8.71 1.83 18.00
N LEU A 124 -9.34 0.65 17.99
CA LEU A 124 -9.98 0.11 19.20
C LEU A 124 -8.95 -0.06 20.33
N TRP A 125 -7.76 -0.56 20.00
CA TRP A 125 -6.68 -0.69 20.98
C TRP A 125 -6.21 0.65 21.54
N TYR A 126 -6.04 1.67 20.69
CA TYR A 126 -5.68 3.02 21.14
C TYR A 126 -6.73 3.62 22.05
N TYR A 127 -8.01 3.50 21.68
CA TYR A 127 -9.11 3.94 22.53
C TYR A 127 -9.09 3.24 23.89
N MET A 128 -9.06 1.91 23.91
CA MET A 128 -9.05 1.12 25.14
C MET A 128 -7.85 1.48 26.03
N THR A 129 -6.66 1.60 25.44
CA THR A 129 -5.44 1.99 26.15
C THR A 129 -5.57 3.38 26.78
N ALA A 130 -6.08 4.36 26.02
CA ALA A 130 -6.27 5.72 26.53
C ALA A 130 -7.29 5.76 27.68
N GLN A 131 -8.41 5.03 27.58
CA GLN A 131 -9.42 5.00 28.64
C GLN A 131 -8.94 4.27 29.89
N LEU A 132 -8.27 3.13 29.74
CA LEU A 132 -7.73 2.37 30.86
C LEU A 132 -6.61 3.14 31.58
N ASN A 133 -5.75 3.86 30.86
CA ASN A 133 -4.74 4.72 31.49
C ASN A 133 -5.36 5.90 32.25
N LYS A 134 -6.44 6.50 31.73
CA LYS A 134 -7.20 7.53 32.46
C LYS A 134 -7.82 6.96 33.75
N LEU A 135 -8.35 5.74 33.70
CA LEU A 135 -8.93 5.07 34.87
C LEU A 135 -7.83 4.74 35.89
N LYS A 136 -6.70 4.19 35.44
CA LYS A 136 -5.53 3.85 36.27
C LYS A 136 -5.07 5.00 37.16
N GLY A 137 -5.14 6.24 36.68
CA GLY A 137 -4.79 7.43 37.46
C GLY A 137 -5.64 7.64 38.73
N LYS A 138 -6.83 7.03 38.81
CA LYS A 138 -7.81 7.22 39.89
C LYS A 138 -7.96 6.00 40.82
N LEU A 139 -7.22 4.94 40.58
CA LEU A 139 -7.37 3.65 41.25
C LEU A 139 -6.35 3.43 42.38
N GLU A 140 -6.64 2.50 43.28
CA GLU A 140 -5.69 2.04 44.31
C GLU A 140 -4.58 1.17 43.72
N PRO A 141 -3.42 1.03 44.40
CA PRO A 141 -2.25 0.31 43.85
C PRO A 141 -2.55 -1.08 43.30
N GLU A 142 -3.40 -1.86 43.98
CA GLU A 142 -3.72 -3.22 43.54
C GLU A 142 -4.60 -3.23 42.27
N GLN A 143 -5.55 -2.30 42.19
CA GLN A 143 -6.39 -2.12 41.00
C GLN A 143 -5.58 -1.60 39.80
N LYS A 144 -4.53 -0.79 40.04
CA LYS A 144 -3.62 -0.34 38.97
C LYS A 144 -2.88 -1.51 38.32
N LYS A 145 -2.41 -2.48 39.12
CA LYS A 145 -1.77 -3.70 38.60
C LYS A 145 -2.73 -4.52 37.75
N GLU A 146 -4.00 -4.62 38.16
CA GLU A 146 -5.00 -5.33 37.38
C GLU A 146 -5.26 -4.65 36.02
N VAL A 147 -5.30 -3.32 35.97
CA VAL A 147 -5.39 -2.57 34.71
C VAL A 147 -4.16 -2.78 33.82
N GLU A 148 -2.95 -2.82 34.40
CA GLU A 148 -1.72 -3.14 33.66
C GLU A 148 -1.80 -4.54 33.04
N ARG A 149 -2.27 -5.53 33.80
CA ARG A 149 -2.47 -6.90 33.33
C ARG A 149 -3.51 -6.99 32.20
N ILE A 150 -4.59 -6.22 32.29
CA ILE A 150 -5.59 -6.11 31.22
C ILE A 150 -4.96 -5.51 29.95
N LEU A 151 -4.15 -4.46 30.09
CA LEU A 151 -3.45 -3.85 28.96
C LEU A 151 -2.43 -4.82 28.33
N GLU A 152 -1.68 -5.55 29.14
CA GLU A 152 -0.74 -6.55 28.63
C GLU A 152 -1.47 -7.64 27.84
N ASN A 153 -2.48 -8.27 28.44
CA ASN A 153 -3.28 -9.33 27.81
C ASN A 153 -4.02 -8.83 26.57
N GLY A 154 -4.62 -7.64 26.64
CA GLY A 154 -5.29 -7.01 25.50
C GLY A 154 -4.30 -6.71 24.36
N GLY A 155 -3.07 -6.32 24.69
CA GLY A 155 -1.99 -6.14 23.72
C GLY A 155 -1.61 -7.45 23.02
N HIS A 156 -1.59 -8.57 23.73
CA HIS A 156 -1.40 -9.89 23.13
C HIS A 156 -2.55 -10.25 22.19
N GLN A 157 -3.80 -10.04 22.60
CA GLN A 157 -4.96 -10.33 21.77
C GLN A 157 -4.99 -9.48 20.49
N LYS A 158 -4.67 -8.19 20.62
CA LYS A 158 -4.53 -7.28 19.47
C LYS A 158 -3.49 -7.80 18.47
N ARG A 159 -2.31 -8.21 18.95
CA ARG A 159 -1.25 -8.76 18.10
C ARG A 159 -1.71 -10.02 17.37
N SER A 160 -2.39 -10.94 18.06
CA SER A 160 -2.95 -12.15 17.44
C SER A 160 -3.86 -11.82 16.26
N ILE A 161 -4.81 -10.90 16.46
CA ILE A 161 -5.78 -10.54 15.41
C ILE A 161 -5.08 -9.87 14.22
N ILE A 162 -4.13 -8.97 14.46
CA ILE A 162 -3.36 -8.32 13.39
C ILE A 162 -2.52 -9.35 12.62
N THR A 163 -1.90 -10.31 13.31
CA THR A 163 -1.19 -11.42 12.66
C THR A 163 -2.13 -12.26 11.80
N ASP A 164 -3.36 -12.53 12.24
CA ASP A 164 -4.34 -13.25 11.43
C ASP A 164 -4.77 -12.46 10.18
N VAL A 165 -4.95 -11.15 10.29
CA VAL A 165 -5.24 -10.26 9.14
C VAL A 165 -4.06 -10.19 8.17
N PHE A 166 -2.82 -10.18 8.68
CA PHE A 166 -1.62 -10.28 7.85
C PHE A 166 -1.57 -11.63 7.12
N ASN A 167 -1.76 -12.74 7.83
CA ASN A 167 -1.78 -14.09 7.26
C ASN A 167 -2.90 -14.25 6.23
N LEU A 168 -4.07 -13.65 6.44
CA LEU A 168 -5.14 -13.62 5.44
C LEU A 168 -4.64 -13.02 4.11
N SER A 169 -3.86 -11.95 4.16
CA SER A 169 -3.24 -11.38 2.95
C SER A 169 -2.18 -12.28 2.31
N GLN A 170 -1.66 -13.30 3.00
CA GLN A 170 -0.71 -14.23 2.40
C GLN A 170 -1.42 -15.43 1.77
N TYR A 171 -2.59 -15.81 2.28
CA TYR A 171 -3.33 -17.01 1.86
C TYR A 171 -4.56 -16.73 0.99
N ASP A 172 -4.95 -15.46 0.80
CA ASP A 172 -6.11 -15.07 -0.02
C ASP A 172 -5.92 -15.25 -1.53
N GLY A 173 -4.72 -15.66 -1.98
CA GLY A 173 -4.39 -15.87 -3.38
C GLY A 173 -4.02 -14.58 -4.13
N TYR A 174 -4.08 -13.40 -3.51
CA TYR A 174 -3.83 -12.12 -4.20
C TYR A 174 -2.43 -11.55 -3.98
N GLU A 175 -1.55 -12.25 -3.25
CA GLU A 175 -0.19 -11.78 -2.94
C GLU A 175 0.65 -11.52 -4.20
N ASP A 176 0.67 -12.47 -5.14
CA ASP A 176 1.44 -12.33 -6.38
C ASP A 176 0.87 -11.20 -7.25
N TRP A 177 -0.46 -11.09 -7.34
CA TRP A 177 -1.13 -9.98 -8.00
C TRP A 177 -0.72 -8.63 -7.38
N ARG A 178 -0.72 -8.52 -6.04
CA ARG A 178 -0.30 -7.28 -5.35
C ARG A 178 1.14 -6.91 -5.70
N LYS A 179 2.07 -7.88 -5.69
CA LYS A 179 3.49 -7.64 -6.04
C LYS A 179 3.65 -7.18 -7.48
N GLU A 180 2.95 -7.82 -8.42
CA GLU A 180 2.98 -7.46 -9.83
C GLU A 180 2.36 -6.08 -10.07
N GLU A 181 1.19 -5.81 -9.51
CA GLU A 181 0.50 -4.53 -9.63
C GLU A 181 1.34 -3.36 -9.04
N PHE A 182 2.03 -3.58 -7.91
CA PHE A 182 3.02 -2.62 -7.39
C PHE A 182 4.14 -2.33 -8.38
N ARG A 183 4.67 -3.37 -9.03
CA ARG A 183 5.76 -3.24 -10.01
C ARG A 183 5.27 -2.47 -11.24
N ASP A 184 4.07 -2.78 -11.71
CA ASP A 184 3.48 -2.19 -12.90
C ASP A 184 3.13 -0.72 -12.71
N LEU A 185 2.42 -0.37 -11.63
CA LEU A 185 2.12 1.03 -11.31
C LEU A 185 3.40 1.85 -11.11
N LYS A 186 4.41 1.29 -10.43
CA LYS A 186 5.74 1.93 -10.32
C LYS A 186 6.34 2.16 -11.70
N ASN A 187 6.36 1.16 -12.58
CA ASN A 187 6.93 1.29 -13.92
C ASN A 187 6.20 2.34 -14.76
N ILE A 188 4.86 2.39 -14.70
CA ILE A 188 4.05 3.41 -15.37
C ILE A 188 4.45 4.81 -14.88
N VAL A 189 4.44 5.04 -13.58
CA VAL A 189 4.72 6.37 -13.02
C VAL A 189 6.16 6.79 -13.29
N GLN A 190 7.14 5.94 -13.00
CA GLN A 190 8.55 6.25 -13.24
C GLN A 190 8.82 6.49 -14.74
N GLY A 191 8.18 5.72 -15.63
CA GLY A 191 8.26 5.92 -17.07
C GLY A 191 7.69 7.26 -17.51
N ARG A 192 6.53 7.67 -16.98
CA ARG A 192 5.93 8.98 -17.26
C ARG A 192 6.78 10.15 -16.75
N LEU A 193 7.32 10.04 -15.53
CA LEU A 193 8.21 11.07 -14.96
C LEU A 193 9.51 11.19 -15.79
N HIS A 194 10.09 10.05 -16.19
CA HIS A 194 11.27 10.04 -17.04
C HIS A 194 10.97 10.66 -18.41
N TYR A 195 9.85 10.32 -19.04
CA TYR A 195 9.43 10.91 -20.32
C TYR A 195 9.24 12.43 -20.22
N LEU A 196 8.52 12.89 -19.19
CA LEU A 196 8.29 14.32 -18.93
C LEU A 196 9.60 15.10 -18.74
N GLN A 197 10.55 14.51 -18.03
CA GLN A 197 11.81 15.16 -17.71
C GLN A 197 12.82 15.17 -18.86
N ASN A 198 12.65 14.33 -19.87
CA ASN A 198 13.60 14.18 -20.96
C ASN A 198 12.94 14.48 -22.32
N PRO A 199 12.58 15.76 -22.57
CA PRO A 199 12.06 16.16 -23.87
C PRO A 199 13.12 15.96 -24.95
N LYS A 200 12.69 15.70 -26.19
CA LYS A 200 13.59 15.52 -27.35
C LYS A 200 14.42 16.78 -27.64
N ASP A 201 13.80 17.95 -27.47
CA ASP A 201 14.45 19.25 -27.63
C ASP A 201 14.18 20.11 -26.39
N CYS A 202 15.23 20.41 -25.64
CA CYS A 202 15.11 21.25 -24.44
C CYS A 202 14.80 22.71 -24.78
N ASN A 203 15.15 23.20 -25.97
CA ASN A 203 14.98 24.62 -26.31
C ASN A 203 13.52 24.99 -26.60
N SER A 204 12.71 24.04 -27.06
CA SER A 204 11.27 24.22 -27.31
C SER A 204 10.38 23.64 -26.20
N ALA A 205 10.94 22.87 -25.26
CA ALA A 205 10.18 22.28 -24.16
C ALA A 205 9.53 23.34 -23.27
N LYS A 206 8.30 23.06 -22.82
CA LYS A 206 7.64 23.81 -21.75
C LYS A 206 8.26 23.43 -20.40
N LYS A 207 8.58 24.45 -19.59
CA LYS A 207 9.37 24.28 -18.36
C LYS A 207 8.68 24.89 -17.15
N ILE A 208 8.92 24.29 -15.99
CA ILE A 208 8.71 24.90 -14.69
C ILE A 208 10.06 25.04 -14.00
N VAL A 209 10.35 26.24 -13.49
CA VAL A 209 11.55 26.52 -12.71
C VAL A 209 11.19 26.50 -11.23
N CYS A 210 11.91 25.70 -10.47
CA CYS A 210 11.76 25.57 -9.01
C CYS A 210 13.09 25.90 -8.33
N ASN A 211 13.05 26.76 -7.32
CA ASN A 211 14.24 27.14 -6.56
C ASN A 211 14.32 26.36 -5.25
N LEU A 212 15.40 25.59 -5.05
CA LEU A 212 15.59 24.72 -3.89
C LEU A 212 15.71 25.50 -2.57
N ASN A 213 16.17 26.75 -2.61
CA ASN A 213 16.66 27.50 -1.43
C ASN A 213 15.53 28.09 -0.57
N LYS A 214 14.47 27.33 -0.30
CA LYS A 214 13.43 27.69 0.68
C LYS A 214 14.02 27.81 2.08
N GLY A 215 13.57 28.79 2.86
CA GLY A 215 14.04 29.07 4.22
C GLY A 215 13.58 28.06 5.29
N CYS A 216 13.95 26.78 5.16
CA CYS A 216 13.61 25.72 6.11
C CYS A 216 14.66 24.57 6.09
N GLY A 217 14.43 23.50 6.86
CA GLY A 217 15.30 22.33 6.93
C GLY A 217 15.25 21.43 5.68
N TYR A 218 16.13 20.42 5.64
CA TYR A 218 16.30 19.50 4.51
C TYR A 218 14.99 18.84 4.08
N GLY A 219 14.26 18.21 5.01
CA GLY A 219 13.00 17.53 4.69
C GLY A 219 11.95 18.47 4.07
N CYS A 220 11.84 19.70 4.60
CA CYS A 220 10.96 20.73 4.04
C CYS A 220 11.39 21.16 2.62
N GLN A 221 12.69 21.27 2.34
CA GLN A 221 13.21 21.59 1.01
C GLN A 221 12.99 20.44 0.02
N VAL A 222 13.18 19.19 0.42
CA VAL A 222 12.86 18.02 -0.41
C VAL A 222 11.36 17.96 -0.72
N HIS A 223 10.50 18.22 0.28
CA HIS A 223 9.06 18.34 0.07
C HIS A 223 8.69 19.49 -0.89
N HIS A 224 9.46 20.58 -0.88
CA HIS A 224 9.28 21.66 -1.86
C HIS A 224 9.61 21.20 -3.30
N VAL A 225 10.71 20.48 -3.52
CA VAL A 225 11.06 19.92 -4.84
C VAL A 225 9.99 18.94 -5.31
N ALA A 226 9.52 18.08 -4.41
CA ALA A 226 8.42 17.15 -4.67
C ALA A 226 7.13 17.85 -5.11
N TYR A 227 6.74 18.91 -4.41
CA TYR A 227 5.62 19.77 -4.80
C TYR A 227 5.83 20.34 -6.21
N CYS A 228 7.01 20.89 -6.50
CA CYS A 228 7.33 21.40 -7.82
C CYS A 228 7.20 20.31 -8.91
N MET A 229 7.64 19.08 -8.61
CA MET A 229 7.53 17.94 -9.52
C MET A 229 6.08 17.54 -9.79
N ILE A 230 5.20 17.61 -8.79
CA ILE A 230 3.76 17.34 -8.97
C ILE A 230 3.14 18.41 -9.88
N VAL A 231 3.45 19.69 -9.68
CA VAL A 231 2.95 20.77 -10.55
C VAL A 231 3.49 20.60 -11.98
N ALA A 232 4.77 20.29 -12.13
CA ALA A 232 5.39 20.00 -13.42
C ALA A 232 4.69 18.84 -14.15
N TYR A 233 4.44 17.74 -13.43
CA TYR A 233 3.70 16.58 -13.97
C TYR A 233 2.28 16.93 -14.40
N ALA A 234 1.52 17.61 -13.54
CA ALA A 234 0.14 17.98 -13.83
C ALA A 234 0.00 18.97 -14.99
N THR A 235 1.01 19.82 -15.20
CA THR A 235 1.01 20.84 -16.26
C THR A 235 1.78 20.43 -17.52
N GLN A 236 2.29 19.20 -17.57
CA GLN A 236 3.09 18.66 -18.68
C GLN A 236 4.32 19.52 -19.00
N ARG A 237 5.02 19.97 -17.96
CA ARG A 237 6.24 20.79 -18.07
C ARG A 237 7.43 20.05 -17.51
N THR A 238 8.58 20.17 -18.15
CA THR A 238 9.85 19.68 -17.60
C THR A 238 10.25 20.54 -16.40
N LEU A 239 10.53 19.91 -15.26
CA LEU A 239 11.02 20.56 -14.06
C LEU A 239 12.51 20.88 -14.19
N ILE A 240 12.84 22.16 -14.05
CA ILE A 240 14.19 22.70 -13.92
C ILE A 240 14.42 23.07 -12.45
N LEU A 241 15.39 22.42 -11.82
CA LEU A 241 15.73 22.67 -10.41
C LEU A 241 16.94 23.60 -10.30
N GLU A 242 16.72 24.79 -9.75
CA GLU A 242 17.80 25.70 -9.38
C GLU A 242 18.29 25.38 -7.96
N SER A 243 19.44 24.72 -7.88
CA SER A 243 19.98 24.18 -6.63
C SER A 243 21.29 24.84 -6.17
N LYS A 244 21.90 25.72 -6.97
CA LYS A 244 23.18 26.36 -6.60
C LYS A 244 23.05 27.20 -5.32
N GLY A 245 24.11 27.19 -4.51
CA GLY A 245 24.12 27.91 -3.23
C GLY A 245 23.31 27.21 -2.12
N TRP A 246 22.96 25.94 -2.31
CA TRP A 246 22.23 25.17 -1.31
C TRP A 246 22.99 25.05 0.00
N ARG A 247 22.28 25.31 1.12
CA ARG A 247 22.88 25.37 2.46
C ARG A 247 23.49 24.05 2.93
N TYR A 248 22.99 22.93 2.44
CA TYR A 248 23.49 21.59 2.79
C TYR A 248 24.66 21.16 1.90
N ALA A 249 24.71 21.62 0.65
CA ALA A 249 25.82 21.39 -0.25
C ALA A 249 25.91 22.53 -1.28
N ARG A 250 26.94 23.39 -1.16
CA ARG A 250 27.07 24.61 -1.99
C ARG A 250 27.06 24.33 -3.51
N GLY A 251 27.55 23.15 -3.90
CA GLY A 251 27.56 22.68 -5.29
C GLY A 251 26.18 22.37 -5.88
N GLY A 252 25.14 22.25 -5.06
CA GLY A 252 23.77 22.02 -5.48
C GLY A 252 23.27 20.59 -5.25
N TRP A 253 22.12 20.28 -5.84
CA TRP A 253 21.42 18.99 -5.69
C TRP A 253 22.28 17.83 -6.20
N GLU A 254 23.00 18.08 -7.29
CA GLU A 254 23.79 17.12 -8.05
C GLU A 254 25.01 16.58 -7.29
N THR A 255 25.37 17.19 -6.15
CA THR A 255 26.44 16.70 -5.27
C THR A 255 26.08 15.39 -4.57
N VAL A 256 24.78 15.11 -4.40
CA VAL A 256 24.29 13.92 -3.66
C VAL A 256 23.29 13.10 -4.47
N PHE A 257 22.47 13.75 -5.29
CA PHE A 257 21.45 13.10 -6.11
C PHE A 257 21.74 13.31 -7.61
N GLN A 258 21.16 12.47 -8.46
CA GLN A 258 21.24 12.62 -9.90
C GLN A 258 20.44 13.85 -10.36
N PRO A 259 20.80 14.48 -11.49
CA PRO A 259 20.00 15.55 -12.06
C PRO A 259 18.60 15.04 -12.41
N LEU A 260 17.60 15.92 -12.29
CA LEU A 260 16.20 15.56 -12.56
C LEU A 260 15.92 15.26 -14.04
N SER A 261 16.81 15.66 -14.93
CA SER A 261 16.78 15.42 -16.37
C SER A 261 18.18 15.08 -16.86
N GLU A 262 18.29 14.21 -17.86
CA GLU A 262 19.56 13.86 -18.51
C GLU A 262 19.90 14.85 -19.64
N GLY A 263 18.87 15.38 -20.32
CA GLY A 263 19.03 16.21 -21.52
C GLY A 263 18.49 17.64 -21.42
N CYS A 264 17.77 18.00 -20.36
CA CYS A 264 17.14 19.31 -20.21
C CYS A 264 17.23 19.88 -18.80
N THR A 265 18.32 20.60 -18.54
CA THR A 265 18.66 21.17 -17.22
C THR A 265 18.72 22.70 -17.22
N THR A 266 18.47 23.33 -18.37
CA THR A 266 18.56 24.79 -18.53
C THR A 266 17.18 25.44 -18.58
N ARG A 267 17.07 26.61 -17.94
CA ARG A 267 15.85 27.43 -17.92
C ARG A 267 15.63 28.24 -19.21
N SER A 268 16.36 27.98 -20.28
CA SER A 268 16.24 28.74 -21.54
C SER A 268 14.83 28.68 -22.12
N GLY A 269 14.38 29.77 -22.72
CA GLY A 269 13.09 29.85 -23.40
C GLY A 269 12.81 31.27 -23.86
N GLU A 270 11.90 31.43 -24.80
CA GLU A 270 11.53 32.72 -25.41
C GLU A 270 10.86 33.65 -24.40
N GLU A 271 10.01 33.09 -23.53
CA GLU A 271 9.31 33.84 -22.50
C GLU A 271 9.39 33.13 -21.15
N THR A 272 9.71 33.90 -20.11
CA THR A 272 9.59 33.50 -18.72
C THR A 272 8.54 34.35 -18.01
N ILE A 273 7.59 33.69 -17.36
CA ILE A 273 6.58 34.33 -16.52
C ILE A 273 6.62 33.75 -15.11
N ARG A 274 6.11 34.50 -14.13
CA ARG A 274 5.82 33.93 -12.82
C ARG A 274 4.49 33.19 -12.85
N TRP A 275 4.35 32.19 -12.00
CA TRP A 275 3.07 31.50 -11.83
C TRP A 275 1.93 32.49 -11.60
N GLN A 276 0.93 32.48 -12.49
CA GLN A 276 -0.26 33.34 -12.43
C GLN A 276 0.08 34.83 -12.27
N ASP A 277 1.06 35.29 -13.04
CA ASP A 277 1.37 36.71 -13.19
C ASP A 277 0.13 37.48 -13.68
N PRO A 278 -0.43 38.42 -12.89
CA PRO A 278 -1.66 39.13 -13.23
C PRO A 278 -1.50 40.07 -14.44
N GLN A 279 -0.26 40.36 -14.86
CA GLN A 279 0.03 41.25 -15.98
C GLN A 279 0.36 40.51 -17.28
N LYS A 280 0.41 39.17 -17.26
CA LYS A 280 0.85 38.35 -18.41
C LYS A 280 -0.20 37.32 -18.84
N GLN A 281 0.03 36.72 -20.01
CA GLN A 281 -0.78 35.65 -20.57
C GLN A 281 -0.93 34.47 -19.59
N SER A 282 -1.96 33.65 -19.84
CA SER A 282 -2.20 32.41 -19.12
C SER A 282 -0.91 31.59 -19.05
N PHE A 283 -0.60 31.02 -17.88
CA PHE A 283 0.54 30.12 -17.71
C PHE A 283 0.52 28.91 -18.64
N GLN A 284 -0.60 28.64 -19.32
CA GLN A 284 -0.73 27.60 -20.34
C GLN A 284 0.08 27.92 -21.61
N GLU A 285 0.20 29.20 -21.97
CA GLU A 285 0.83 29.68 -23.21
C GLU A 285 2.34 29.89 -23.03
N ALA A 286 2.76 30.36 -21.85
CA ALA A 286 4.16 30.62 -21.56
C ALA A 286 5.05 29.38 -21.69
N GLN A 287 6.25 29.56 -22.25
CA GLN A 287 7.22 28.46 -22.35
C GLN A 287 7.82 28.13 -20.98
N VAL A 288 8.27 29.12 -20.22
CA VAL A 288 8.92 28.94 -18.92
C VAL A 288 8.08 29.60 -17.82
N VAL A 289 7.77 28.83 -16.77
CA VAL A 289 7.00 29.32 -15.61
C VAL A 289 7.82 29.19 -14.34
N GLU A 290 8.07 30.30 -13.65
CA GLU A 290 8.72 30.32 -12.33
C GLU A 290 7.68 30.03 -11.24
N LEU A 291 7.87 28.93 -10.51
CA LEU A 291 6.94 28.48 -9.50
C LEU A 291 7.35 29.01 -8.11
N PRO A 292 6.44 29.66 -7.35
CA PRO A 292 6.72 30.08 -5.99
C PRO A 292 6.71 28.88 -5.03
N ILE A 293 7.14 29.13 -3.80
CA ILE A 293 6.86 28.23 -2.68
C ILE A 293 5.34 28.04 -2.53
N VAL A 294 4.92 26.88 -2.06
CA VAL A 294 3.50 26.52 -1.92
C VAL A 294 2.70 27.53 -1.09
N ASP A 295 3.35 28.21 -0.14
CA ASP A 295 2.78 29.26 0.71
C ASP A 295 2.30 30.49 -0.09
N GLY A 296 2.97 30.78 -1.22
CA GLY A 296 2.64 31.89 -2.11
C GLY A 296 1.84 31.49 -3.35
N LEU A 297 1.40 30.23 -3.45
CA LEU A 297 0.71 29.72 -4.63
C LEU A 297 -0.79 30.05 -4.58
N HIS A 298 -1.20 31.06 -5.36
CA HIS A 298 -2.58 31.53 -5.40
C HIS A 298 -3.06 31.90 -6.82
N PRO A 299 -4.27 31.42 -7.22
CA PRO A 299 -5.05 30.34 -6.61
C PRO A 299 -4.34 28.98 -6.58
N ARG A 300 -4.66 28.18 -5.55
CA ARG A 300 -4.13 26.82 -5.40
C ARG A 300 -4.76 25.89 -6.46
N PRO A 301 -3.97 25.20 -7.28
CA PRO A 301 -4.50 24.25 -8.23
C PRO A 301 -5.06 23.00 -7.52
N HIS A 302 -6.07 22.37 -8.14
CA HIS A 302 -6.76 21.19 -7.65
C HIS A 302 -5.90 19.92 -7.58
N PHE A 303 -4.76 19.88 -8.29
CA PHE A 303 -3.83 18.74 -8.33
C PHE A 303 -2.75 18.79 -7.25
N LEU A 304 -2.84 19.69 -6.27
CA LEU A 304 -1.98 19.65 -5.09
C LEU A 304 -2.31 18.45 -4.20
N PRO A 305 -1.35 17.97 -3.39
CA PRO A 305 -1.62 17.05 -2.30
C PRO A 305 -2.90 17.42 -1.51
N LEU A 306 -3.76 16.46 -1.16
CA LEU A 306 -3.59 15.00 -1.24
C LEU A 306 -4.12 14.35 -2.54
N ALA A 307 -4.24 15.10 -3.65
CA ALA A 307 -4.72 14.54 -4.91
C ALA A 307 -3.76 13.48 -5.52
N ILE A 308 -4.32 12.52 -6.24
CA ILE A 308 -3.61 11.50 -7.03
C ILE A 308 -4.11 11.52 -8.48
N PRO A 309 -3.33 10.99 -9.45
CA PRO A 309 -3.79 10.89 -10.84
C PRO A 309 -5.06 10.06 -10.97
N GLU A 310 -6.08 10.61 -11.63
CA GLU A 310 -7.41 10.00 -11.76
C GLU A 310 -7.34 8.63 -12.44
N ASP A 311 -6.52 8.49 -13.48
CA ASP A 311 -6.34 7.26 -14.25
C ASP A 311 -5.71 6.12 -13.44
N LEU A 312 -4.98 6.45 -12.36
CA LEU A 312 -4.37 5.48 -11.45
C LEU A 312 -5.21 5.23 -10.20
N SER A 313 -6.22 6.07 -9.94
CA SER A 313 -6.95 6.10 -8.66
C SER A 313 -7.58 4.77 -8.28
N GLN A 314 -8.30 4.12 -9.20
CA GLN A 314 -8.98 2.84 -8.94
C GLN A 314 -7.99 1.71 -8.66
N ARG A 315 -6.86 1.70 -9.36
CA ARG A 315 -5.79 0.71 -9.15
C ARG A 315 -5.13 0.91 -7.78
N LEU A 316 -4.79 2.14 -7.45
CA LEU A 316 -4.15 2.49 -6.17
C LEU A 316 -5.06 2.26 -4.97
N LEU A 317 -6.35 2.57 -5.06
CA LEU A 317 -7.33 2.34 -3.99
C LEU A 317 -7.50 0.85 -3.68
N ARG A 318 -7.27 -0.04 -4.64
CA ARG A 318 -7.24 -1.49 -4.43
C ARG A 318 -5.94 -1.91 -3.79
N LEU A 319 -4.82 -1.41 -4.31
CA LEU A 319 -3.49 -1.86 -3.96
C LEU A 319 -2.95 -1.36 -2.62
N HIS A 320 -3.16 -0.07 -2.29
CA HIS A 320 -2.47 0.59 -1.18
C HIS A 320 -3.45 1.16 -0.15
N GLY A 321 -3.07 1.08 1.14
CA GLY A 321 -3.87 1.61 2.24
C GLY A 321 -3.96 3.15 2.28
N ASP A 322 -2.94 3.81 1.72
CA ASP A 322 -2.91 5.26 1.52
C ASP A 322 -2.40 5.59 0.10
N PRO A 323 -3.30 5.70 -0.89
CA PRO A 323 -2.93 5.96 -2.28
C PRO A 323 -2.06 7.21 -2.49
N PHE A 324 -2.29 8.26 -1.69
CA PHE A 324 -1.53 9.50 -1.80
C PHE A 324 -0.09 9.31 -1.35
N VAL A 325 0.13 8.63 -0.21
CA VAL A 325 1.49 8.33 0.27
C VAL A 325 2.24 7.48 -0.74
N TRP A 326 1.58 6.53 -1.40
CA TRP A 326 2.20 5.76 -2.49
C TRP A 326 2.61 6.66 -3.66
N TRP A 327 1.72 7.56 -4.10
CA TRP A 327 2.00 8.51 -5.17
C TRP A 327 3.18 9.41 -4.83
N MET A 328 3.19 9.98 -3.62
CA MET A 328 4.28 10.79 -3.10
C MET A 328 5.59 9.98 -3.04
N GLY A 329 5.52 8.70 -2.64
CA GLY A 329 6.67 7.80 -2.67
C GLY A 329 7.30 7.63 -4.05
N GLN A 330 6.50 7.62 -5.12
CA GLN A 330 7.03 7.59 -6.50
C GLN A 330 7.74 8.89 -6.89
N ILE A 331 7.19 10.04 -6.47
CA ILE A 331 7.83 11.34 -6.69
C ILE A 331 9.17 11.40 -5.95
N MET A 332 9.20 11.01 -4.66
CA MET A 332 10.44 10.96 -3.88
C MET A 332 11.48 10.03 -4.52
N LYS A 333 11.04 8.84 -4.95
CA LYS A 333 11.91 7.87 -5.64
C LYS A 333 12.58 8.46 -6.88
N PHE A 334 11.86 9.28 -7.64
CA PHE A 334 12.39 9.87 -8.87
C PHE A 334 13.38 11.02 -8.59
N ILE A 335 13.03 11.93 -7.67
CA ILE A 335 13.86 13.12 -7.40
C ILE A 335 15.11 12.77 -6.59
N MET A 336 15.04 11.79 -5.68
CA MET A 336 16.13 11.39 -4.78
C MET A 336 16.96 10.21 -5.31
N ARG A 337 17.10 10.07 -6.63
CA ARG A 337 18.00 9.05 -7.22
C ARG A 337 19.44 9.35 -6.78
N PRO A 338 20.12 8.47 -6.03
CA PRO A 338 21.44 8.80 -5.47
C PRO A 338 22.53 8.80 -6.55
N GLN A 339 23.56 9.63 -6.33
CA GLN A 339 24.82 9.52 -7.06
C GLN A 339 25.58 8.24 -6.68
N LYS A 340 26.52 7.82 -7.53
CA LYS A 340 27.34 6.61 -7.29
C LYS A 340 28.11 6.68 -5.95
N ASP A 341 28.64 7.85 -5.63
CA ASP A 341 29.40 8.07 -4.40
C ASP A 341 28.51 7.88 -3.16
N LEU A 342 27.30 8.44 -3.19
CA LEU A 342 26.31 8.25 -2.12
C LEU A 342 25.87 6.78 -1.99
N ILE A 343 25.68 6.06 -3.10
CA ILE A 343 25.38 4.61 -3.05
C ILE A 343 26.50 3.86 -2.32
N THR A 344 27.76 4.19 -2.65
CA THR A 344 28.94 3.55 -2.05
C THR A 344 28.98 3.81 -0.55
N GLU A 345 28.81 5.07 -0.15
CA GLU A 345 28.77 5.47 1.26
C GLU A 345 27.65 4.77 2.04
N LEU A 346 26.45 4.64 1.45
CA LEU A 346 25.32 3.94 2.06
C LEU A 346 25.60 2.44 2.26
N GLU A 347 26.20 1.76 1.27
CA GLU A 347 26.55 0.34 1.39
C GLU A 347 27.68 0.10 2.41
N GLU A 348 28.65 0.99 2.48
CA GLU A 348 29.70 0.95 3.51
C GLU A 348 29.13 1.19 4.91
N ALA A 349 28.24 2.18 5.05
CA ALA A 349 27.55 2.46 6.31
C ALA A 349 26.70 1.26 6.75
N LYS A 350 25.96 0.64 5.83
CA LYS A 350 25.16 -0.56 6.08
C LYS A 350 26.01 -1.70 6.65
N LYS A 351 27.18 -1.97 6.06
CA LYS A 351 28.13 -2.98 6.54
C LYS A 351 28.70 -2.63 7.91
N ARG A 352 29.16 -1.39 8.08
CA ARG A 352 29.76 -0.90 9.33
C ARG A 352 28.80 -0.97 10.52
N LEU A 353 27.51 -0.71 10.28
CA LEU A 353 26.47 -0.73 11.30
C LEU A 353 25.88 -2.12 11.54
N GLY A 354 26.23 -3.13 10.73
CA GLY A 354 25.59 -4.45 10.79
C GLY A 354 24.08 -4.37 10.53
N PHE A 355 23.67 -3.53 9.57
CA PHE A 355 22.26 -3.23 9.32
C PHE A 355 21.57 -4.41 8.60
N GLU A 356 21.02 -5.35 9.39
CA GLU A 356 20.39 -6.60 8.96
C GLU A 356 19.01 -6.82 9.59
N ASN A 357 18.05 -7.36 8.82
CA ASN A 357 16.68 -7.58 9.26
C ASN A 357 16.55 -8.69 10.32
N PRO A 358 15.53 -8.65 11.20
CA PRO A 358 14.48 -7.63 11.31
C PRO A 358 14.93 -6.37 12.07
N ILE A 359 14.61 -5.19 11.55
CA ILE A 359 14.93 -3.89 12.17
C ILE A 359 13.66 -3.04 12.27
N VAL A 360 13.54 -2.28 13.36
CA VAL A 360 12.56 -1.21 13.52
C VAL A 360 13.30 0.12 13.55
N GLY A 361 12.90 1.04 12.66
CA GLY A 361 13.41 2.41 12.69
C GLY A 361 12.69 3.24 13.75
N ASP A 362 13.44 3.99 14.54
CA ASP A 362 12.93 4.96 15.49
C ASP A 362 13.59 6.32 15.23
N SER A 363 12.81 7.41 15.33
CA SER A 363 13.27 8.76 15.07
C SER A 363 12.76 9.69 16.15
N CYS A 364 13.67 10.14 17.02
CA CYS A 364 13.40 11.10 18.07
C CYS A 364 13.86 12.49 17.60
N GLU A 365 12.91 13.35 17.27
CA GLU A 365 13.18 14.78 17.08
C GLU A 365 13.30 15.41 18.47
N LYS A 366 14.43 16.07 18.74
CA LYS A 366 14.58 16.87 19.96
C LYS A 366 13.96 18.23 19.70
N ASP A 367 12.87 18.52 20.40
CA ASP A 367 12.22 19.83 20.43
C ASP A 367 13.17 20.96 20.86
#